data_AF-A0A9Q0DUG1-F1
#
_entry.id   AF-A0A9Q0DUG1-F1
#
_cell.length_a   1.000
_cell.length_b   1.000
_cell.length_c   1.000
_cell.angle_alpha   90.00
_cell.angle_beta   90.00
_cell.angle_gamma   90.00
#
_symmetry.space_group_name_H-M   'P 1'
#
loop_
_entity.id
_entity.type
_entity.pdbx_description
1 polymer ?
#
loop_
_entity_poly.entity_id
_entity_poly.type
_entity_poly.pdbx_seq_one_letter_code
_entity_poly.pdbx_strand_id
1 'polypeptide(L)'
;MIMGGSGACTHGGVCLASCVQLTMVMTIPVFLNTYGIQTQTPQQVEPIQIWPQKELVKRSLSCLMVLRVTRAHRRATAPPSGGVLRLLEVKRSEKAYRFLAINKKLGLSGRPERPVGCMGTCKLKVIARAPVESEIYRILGKTVVCYPIVFDLSDFYLSHDVMLLIDDIKNTLQFIKQCWKMQGRPLFLVLIREDNIKGSRFNPVLDMLASFKKGNIGGVKVHVDRLQTLISGAAVEQLDFLRVNEAEDSRFHDCDCLASQAQLASILLRREGPHLLANDENLMAESVVRLAASLLTKLVDSLAPSITSVLVHGKQGIIYSKCSPAGGEQEAVLQQELLIHIGWIISNNPELFRCMLKIRIGWIVQAMKHELKIRAGDMPSQDIYQLSPSDVKQLLMDVLQPQLTSRSWLNRRQIDGSLNRTPPGFYDRVWQILERTPHGILVAGIHLPQQPTLSDMTMYEMNFSLLVEDTLQSVVLPEYRQIIVELLMVVSIVLERNPELEFAEKVDLDGLVKQAFSDFQKDHRRLEGKGNQDGMEVFYNTQPTGERCTSSYLTKAVIIQLLQGDLKHSKDDPCSVC
;
A
#
# COMPACT_ATOMS: atom_id res chain seq x y z
N MET A 1 -35.69 8.44 -5.69
CA MET A 1 -36.81 7.63 -5.18
C MET A 1 -36.36 6.18 -5.28
N ILE A 2 -36.00 5.47 -4.22
CA ILE A 2 -36.81 5.08 -3.07
C ILE A 2 -36.11 5.51 -1.77
N MET A 3 -36.78 6.37 -1.01
CA MET A 3 -36.49 6.63 0.39
C MET A 3 -36.97 5.45 1.22
N GLY A 4 -36.13 4.97 2.14
CA GLY A 4 -36.43 3.88 3.05
C GLY A 4 -35.82 4.11 4.42
N GLY A 5 -36.45 5.01 5.18
CA GLY A 5 -36.55 4.95 6.65
C GLY A 5 -35.25 4.86 7.45
N SER A 6 -34.65 6.02 7.73
CA SER A 6 -33.77 6.24 8.88
C SER A 6 -34.57 6.12 10.18
N GLY A 7 -34.83 4.88 10.61
CA GLY A 7 -35.27 4.59 11.96
C GLY A 7 -34.08 4.70 12.92
N ALA A 8 -33.77 5.92 13.35
CA ALA A 8 -32.91 6.11 14.51
C ALA A 8 -33.64 5.52 15.73
N CYS A 9 -33.18 4.38 16.23
CA CYS A 9 -33.62 3.87 17.53
C CYS A 9 -33.13 4.81 18.62
N THR A 10 -33.94 5.82 18.95
CA THR A 10 -33.79 6.70 20.10
C THR A 10 -34.54 6.12 21.28
N HIS A 11 -33.97 5.11 21.94
CA HIS A 11 -34.27 4.78 23.34
C HIS A 11 -32.97 4.40 24.06
N GLY A 12 -32.44 5.36 24.84
CA GLY A 12 -31.65 5.10 26.06
C GLY A 12 -30.34 4.30 25.98
N GLY A 13 -29.67 4.21 24.83
CA GLY A 13 -28.40 3.46 24.71
C GLY A 13 -27.21 4.37 24.44
N VAL A 14 -26.35 4.59 25.44
CA VAL A 14 -25.01 5.17 25.24
C VAL A 14 -24.30 4.38 24.14
N CYS A 15 -23.67 5.06 23.18
CA CYS A 15 -22.84 4.43 22.17
C CYS A 15 -21.70 3.67 22.87
N LEU A 16 -21.87 2.37 23.09
CA LEU A 16 -20.95 1.48 23.83
C LEU A 16 -19.61 1.27 23.10
N ALA A 17 -19.45 1.80 21.89
CA ALA A 17 -18.24 1.73 21.06
C ALA A 17 -17.11 2.70 21.50
N SER A 18 -17.24 3.37 22.65
CA SER A 18 -16.27 4.38 23.08
C SER A 18 -14.97 3.79 23.65
N CYS A 19 -14.91 2.50 23.99
CA CYS A 19 -13.71 1.87 24.57
C CYS A 19 -13.48 0.45 24.01
N VAL A 20 -12.28 0.19 23.47
CA VAL A 20 -11.88 -1.14 22.98
C VAL A 20 -11.22 -1.94 24.11
N GLN A 21 -11.67 -3.18 24.32
CA GLN A 21 -11.08 -4.08 25.31
C GLN A 21 -9.86 -4.77 24.71
N LEU A 22 -8.72 -4.73 25.40
CA LEU A 22 -7.47 -5.34 24.98
C LEU A 22 -7.07 -6.46 25.94
N THR A 23 -6.68 -7.60 25.39
CA THR A 23 -5.99 -8.64 26.15
C THR A 23 -4.69 -9.02 25.44
N MET A 24 -3.63 -9.26 26.21
CA MET A 24 -2.29 -9.50 25.68
C MET A 24 -1.84 -10.92 26.01
N VAL A 25 -1.43 -11.66 25.00
CA VAL A 25 -1.01 -13.06 25.14
C VAL A 25 0.43 -13.21 24.67
N MET A 26 1.24 -13.90 25.48
CA MET A 26 2.66 -14.15 25.21
C MET A 26 3.10 -15.47 25.86
N THR A 27 3.99 -16.21 25.20
CA THR A 27 4.53 -17.47 25.73
C THR A 27 5.37 -17.27 27.00
N ILE A 28 6.17 -16.21 27.08
CA ILE A 28 7.08 -15.90 28.21
C ILE A 28 6.76 -14.53 28.83
N PRO A 29 5.78 -14.42 29.74
CA PRO A 29 5.27 -13.14 30.26
C PRO A 29 6.19 -12.48 31.31
N VAL A 30 7.10 -13.25 31.92
CA VAL A 30 7.93 -12.83 33.06
C VAL A 30 8.70 -11.55 32.77
N PHE A 31 9.21 -11.41 31.54
CA PHE A 31 9.99 -10.24 31.13
C PHE A 31 9.15 -8.95 31.12
N LEU A 32 7.93 -8.97 30.58
CA LEU A 32 7.08 -7.78 30.47
C LEU A 32 6.45 -7.37 31.82
N ASN A 33 6.33 -8.32 32.76
CA ASN A 33 5.86 -8.04 34.11
C ASN A 33 6.78 -7.08 34.87
N THR A 34 8.09 -7.04 34.57
CA THR A 34 9.03 -6.10 35.23
C THR A 34 8.75 -4.64 34.85
N TYR A 35 8.12 -4.42 33.69
CA TYR A 35 7.64 -3.11 33.23
C TYR A 35 6.19 -2.82 33.66
N GLY A 36 5.61 -3.70 34.49
CA GLY A 36 4.23 -3.62 34.93
C GLY A 36 3.22 -3.73 33.78
N ILE A 37 3.57 -4.44 32.71
CA ILE A 37 2.67 -4.78 31.60
C ILE A 37 2.07 -6.16 31.89
N GLN A 38 0.74 -6.23 31.91
CA GLN A 38 0.01 -7.45 32.23
C GLN A 38 -0.21 -8.30 30.97
N THR A 39 0.32 -9.52 30.96
CA THR A 39 0.19 -10.49 29.86
C THR A 39 -0.19 -11.88 30.38
N GLN A 40 -0.75 -12.73 29.51
CA GLN A 40 -1.13 -14.10 29.85
C GLN A 40 -0.46 -15.12 28.94
N THR A 41 -0.13 -16.29 29.46
CA THR A 41 0.25 -17.43 28.60
C THR A 41 -0.98 -18.09 27.99
N PRO A 42 -0.87 -18.77 26.83
CA PRO A 42 -1.99 -19.54 26.28
C PRO A 42 -2.64 -20.50 27.28
N GLN A 43 -1.84 -21.13 28.16
CA GLN A 43 -2.35 -22.03 29.20
C GLN A 43 -3.13 -21.28 30.29
N GLN A 44 -2.75 -20.04 30.62
CA GLN A 44 -3.48 -19.21 31.59
C GLN A 44 -4.82 -18.68 31.06
N VAL A 45 -5.08 -18.84 29.76
CA VAL A 45 -6.31 -18.39 29.09
C VAL A 45 -7.36 -19.50 29.04
N GLU A 46 -6.97 -20.76 29.29
CA GLU A 46 -7.88 -21.90 29.37
C GLU A 46 -8.99 -21.66 30.42
N PRO A 47 -10.25 -22.09 30.15
CA PRO A 47 -10.69 -23.00 29.08
C PRO A 47 -10.96 -22.33 27.72
N ILE A 48 -10.65 -21.04 27.55
CA ILE A 48 -10.88 -20.32 26.30
C ILE A 48 -9.73 -20.61 25.34
N GLN A 49 -10.06 -21.02 24.12
CA GLN A 49 -9.06 -21.34 23.10
C GLN A 49 -8.72 -20.10 22.26
N ILE A 50 -7.43 -19.92 21.97
CA ILE A 50 -6.96 -18.86 21.07
C ILE A 50 -6.69 -19.48 19.71
N TRP A 51 -7.39 -19.03 18.67
CA TRP A 51 -7.25 -19.57 17.33
C TRP A 51 -6.68 -18.55 16.34
N PRO A 52 -5.82 -18.98 15.39
CA PRO A 52 -5.53 -18.21 14.19
C PRO A 52 -6.82 -17.94 13.42
N GLN A 53 -6.87 -16.79 12.74
CA GLN A 53 -7.99 -16.47 11.86
C GLN A 53 -8.17 -17.52 10.75
N LYS A 54 -7.10 -18.14 10.28
CA LYS A 54 -7.15 -19.18 9.24
C LYS A 54 -7.83 -20.46 9.72
N GLU A 55 -7.73 -20.80 11.01
CA GLU A 55 -8.40 -21.98 11.56
C GLU A 55 -9.92 -21.84 11.57
N LEU A 56 -10.43 -20.62 11.79
CA LEU A 56 -11.85 -20.31 11.62
C LEU A 56 -12.35 -20.57 10.20
N VAL A 57 -11.49 -20.40 9.20
CA VAL A 57 -11.84 -20.63 7.80
C VAL A 57 -11.64 -22.10 7.42
N LYS A 58 -10.77 -22.85 8.10
CA LYS A 58 -10.33 -24.20 7.72
C LYS A 58 -11.08 -25.38 8.38
N ARG A 59 -11.88 -25.16 9.44
CA ARG A 59 -12.52 -26.27 10.20
C ARG A 59 -14.05 -26.33 10.07
N SER A 60 -14.62 -27.30 9.31
CA SER A 60 -15.67 -28.26 9.78
C SER A 60 -16.52 -28.88 8.64
N LEU A 61 -16.28 -30.16 8.30
CA LEU A 61 -17.23 -31.30 8.28
C LEU A 61 -16.46 -32.55 7.79
N SER A 62 -16.02 -33.42 8.69
CA SER A 62 -15.53 -34.75 8.30
C SER A 62 -16.71 -35.72 8.32
N CYS A 63 -17.35 -35.98 7.17
CA CYS A 63 -18.08 -37.22 6.96
C CYS A 63 -17.14 -38.22 6.25
N LEU A 64 -16.89 -39.34 6.94
CA LEU A 64 -16.20 -40.58 6.53
C LEU A 64 -15.52 -40.61 5.14
N MET A 65 -14.23 -40.96 5.14
CA MET A 65 -13.71 -41.91 4.15
C MET A 65 -12.81 -42.94 4.85
N VAL A 66 -13.30 -44.18 4.85
CA VAL A 66 -12.68 -45.40 5.39
C VAL A 66 -11.38 -45.71 4.64
N LEU A 67 -10.33 -46.13 5.36
CA LEU A 67 -9.37 -47.08 4.79
C LEU A 67 -9.03 -48.19 5.78
N ARG A 68 -9.43 -49.38 5.34
CA ARG A 68 -9.23 -50.72 5.89
C ARG A 68 -7.74 -51.07 5.78
N VAL A 69 -7.06 -51.36 6.88
CA VAL A 69 -5.73 -51.97 6.82
C VAL A 69 -5.91 -53.46 6.54
N THR A 70 -5.76 -53.89 5.28
CA THR A 70 -5.58 -55.32 4.97
C THR A 70 -4.18 -55.73 5.38
N ARG A 71 -4.08 -56.53 6.45
CA ARG A 71 -2.90 -57.35 6.76
C ARG A 71 -2.71 -58.40 5.66
N ALA A 72 -1.70 -58.20 4.82
CA ALA A 72 -1.02 -59.24 4.05
C ALA A 72 0.41 -58.69 3.83
N HIS A 73 1.53 -59.35 4.13
CA HIS A 73 1.83 -60.75 4.36
C HIS A 73 3.09 -60.80 5.25
N ARG A 74 3.07 -61.60 6.32
CA ARG A 74 4.31 -62.14 6.91
C ARG A 74 4.73 -63.32 6.04
N ARG A 75 5.88 -63.22 5.36
CA ARG A 75 6.88 -64.30 5.22
C ARG A 75 8.06 -63.84 4.35
N ALA A 76 9.24 -63.96 4.96
CA ALA A 76 10.54 -64.29 4.37
C ALA A 76 11.26 -63.29 3.43
N THR A 77 12.40 -62.83 3.97
CA THR A 77 13.74 -62.71 3.35
C THR A 77 14.07 -61.60 2.35
N ALA A 78 15.17 -60.88 2.70
CA ALA A 78 16.00 -59.91 1.96
C ALA A 78 15.59 -58.41 2.03
N PRO A 79 16.54 -57.49 2.31
CA PRO A 79 16.32 -56.06 2.12
C PRO A 79 16.61 -55.69 0.65
N PRO A 80 15.86 -54.75 0.07
CA PRO A 80 16.62 -53.64 -0.55
C PRO A 80 15.97 -52.27 -0.34
N SER A 81 16.85 -51.32 0.00
CA SER A 81 17.02 -49.99 -0.58
C SER A 81 15.81 -49.21 -1.10
N GLY A 82 15.68 -47.97 -0.61
CA GLY A 82 15.06 -46.87 -1.36
C GLY A 82 13.58 -46.64 -1.11
N GLY A 83 13.18 -46.42 0.15
CA GLY A 83 11.87 -45.85 0.44
C GLY A 83 11.89 -44.33 0.27
N VAL A 84 11.44 -43.83 -0.90
CA VAL A 84 11.06 -42.43 -1.05
C VAL A 84 9.84 -42.19 -0.15
N LEU A 85 10.02 -41.39 0.90
CA LEU A 85 8.91 -40.78 1.65
C LEU A 85 8.14 -39.89 0.67
N ARG A 86 7.12 -40.46 0.04
CA ARG A 86 6.17 -39.67 -0.75
C ARG A 86 5.21 -39.04 0.25
N LEU A 87 5.50 -37.80 0.66
CA LEU A 87 4.55 -36.92 1.34
C LEU A 87 3.32 -36.79 0.43
N LEU A 88 2.28 -37.55 0.73
CA LEU A 88 0.97 -37.34 0.13
C LEU A 88 0.39 -36.08 0.78
N GLU A 89 0.35 -35.02 -0.01
CA GLU A 89 -0.28 -33.75 0.29
C GLU A 89 -1.74 -34.00 0.71
N VAL A 90 -2.08 -33.81 1.99
CA VAL A 90 -3.46 -33.89 2.48
C VAL A 90 -4.17 -32.59 2.11
N LYS A 91 -4.58 -32.44 0.84
CA LYS A 91 -5.49 -31.37 0.41
C LYS A 91 -6.94 -31.80 0.55
N ARG A 92 -7.47 -31.81 1.78
CA ARG A 92 -8.91 -31.65 2.04
C ARG A 92 -9.10 -30.85 3.34
N SER A 93 -9.23 -29.54 3.20
CA SER A 93 -9.71 -28.64 4.25
C SER A 93 -11.05 -28.08 3.79
N GLU A 94 -12.15 -28.57 4.39
CA GLU A 94 -13.50 -28.05 4.17
C GLU A 94 -13.74 -26.82 5.04
N LYS A 95 -14.16 -25.72 4.39
CA LYS A 95 -14.04 -24.36 4.90
C LYS A 95 -15.33 -23.89 5.58
N ALA A 96 -15.30 -23.69 6.89
CA ALA A 96 -16.46 -23.31 7.72
C ALA A 96 -17.33 -22.19 7.15
N TYR A 97 -16.71 -21.05 6.83
CA TYR A 97 -17.41 -19.85 6.37
C TYR A 97 -17.90 -19.96 4.92
N ARG A 98 -17.39 -20.91 4.13
CA ARG A 98 -17.84 -21.15 2.75
C ARG A 98 -19.28 -21.65 2.71
N PHE A 99 -19.72 -22.38 3.74
CA PHE A 99 -21.07 -22.91 3.84
C PHE A 99 -22.13 -21.86 4.18
N LEU A 100 -21.71 -20.67 4.64
CA LEU A 100 -22.62 -19.55 4.81
C LEU A 100 -23.16 -19.09 3.46
N ALA A 101 -24.48 -18.90 3.40
CA ALA A 101 -25.23 -18.52 2.20
C ALA A 101 -25.15 -19.53 1.03
N ILE A 102 -24.82 -20.81 1.28
CA ILE A 102 -25.05 -21.85 0.27
C ILE A 102 -26.55 -22.08 0.12
N ASN A 103 -27.06 -21.92 -1.10
CA ASN A 103 -28.44 -22.23 -1.43
C ASN A 103 -28.50 -22.88 -2.81
N LYS A 104 -28.72 -24.20 -2.82
CA LYS A 104 -28.79 -25.00 -4.04
C LYS A 104 -29.98 -24.63 -4.93
N LYS A 105 -31.09 -24.15 -4.36
CA LYS A 105 -32.28 -23.72 -5.13
C LYS A 105 -32.06 -22.37 -5.83
N LEU A 106 -31.24 -21.50 -5.23
CA LEU A 106 -30.90 -20.18 -5.77
C LEU A 106 -29.56 -20.15 -6.52
N GLY A 107 -28.90 -21.30 -6.71
CA GLY A 107 -27.58 -21.39 -7.36
C GLY A 107 -26.43 -20.74 -6.58
N LEU A 108 -26.62 -20.42 -5.29
CA LEU A 108 -25.61 -19.77 -4.47
C LEU A 108 -24.61 -20.79 -3.94
N SER A 109 -23.34 -20.65 -4.34
CA SER A 109 -22.22 -21.53 -3.93
C SER A 109 -21.63 -21.19 -2.56
N GLY A 110 -22.19 -20.19 -1.88
CA GLY A 110 -21.77 -19.71 -0.56
C GLY A 110 -20.73 -18.60 -0.59
N ARG A 111 -20.17 -18.28 0.58
CA ARG A 111 -19.23 -17.16 0.74
C ARG A 111 -17.89 -17.44 0.00
N PRO A 112 -17.38 -16.48 -0.81
CA PRO A 112 -16.04 -16.58 -1.39
C PRO A 112 -14.96 -16.66 -0.33
N GLU A 113 -13.84 -17.30 -0.66
CA GLU A 113 -12.69 -17.41 0.23
C GLU A 113 -12.05 -16.04 0.42
N ARG A 114 -12.33 -15.43 1.57
CA ARG A 114 -11.76 -14.15 1.98
C ARG A 114 -11.47 -14.19 3.48
N PRO A 115 -10.36 -13.58 3.94
CA PRO A 115 -10.08 -13.45 5.37
C PRO A 115 -11.27 -12.82 6.12
N VAL A 116 -11.43 -13.18 7.39
CA VAL A 116 -12.38 -12.54 8.30
C VAL A 116 -11.78 -11.18 8.67
N GLY A 117 -12.48 -10.07 8.40
CA GLY A 117 -11.98 -8.74 8.72
C GLY A 117 -11.84 -8.53 10.24
N CYS A 118 -11.11 -7.47 10.63
CA CYS A 118 -10.85 -7.11 12.04
C CYS A 118 -12.12 -7.04 12.91
N MET A 119 -13.25 -6.58 12.35
CA MET A 119 -14.55 -6.54 13.02
C MET A 119 -15.07 -7.93 13.45
N GLY A 120 -14.74 -8.97 12.66
CA GLY A 120 -15.13 -10.35 12.93
C GLY A 120 -14.14 -11.10 13.83
N THR A 121 -12.87 -10.66 13.91
CA THR A 121 -11.89 -11.20 14.86
C THR A 121 -12.02 -10.59 16.24
N CYS A 122 -12.56 -9.36 16.36
CA CYS A 122 -12.71 -8.66 17.64
C CYS A 122 -13.95 -9.08 18.47
N LYS A 123 -14.44 -10.29 18.23
CA LYS A 123 -15.62 -10.86 18.91
C LYS A 123 -15.24 -12.15 19.60
N LEU A 124 -15.89 -12.38 20.74
CA LEU A 124 -15.87 -13.66 21.39
C LEU A 124 -16.74 -14.64 20.57
N LYS A 125 -16.20 -15.80 20.21
CA LYS A 125 -16.92 -16.79 19.41
C LYS A 125 -17.33 -17.96 20.29
N VAL A 126 -18.61 -18.30 20.28
CA VAL A 126 -19.13 -19.48 20.99
C VAL A 126 -19.52 -20.50 19.94
N ILE A 127 -18.90 -21.68 20.01
CA ILE A 127 -19.12 -22.78 19.07
C ILE A 127 -20.00 -23.84 19.73
N ALA A 128 -21.08 -24.21 19.04
CA ALA A 128 -21.98 -25.27 19.51
C ALA A 128 -21.30 -26.65 19.42
N ARG A 129 -21.45 -27.47 20.47
CA ARG A 129 -20.98 -28.86 20.46
C ARG A 129 -22.01 -29.73 19.72
N ALA A 130 -21.56 -30.67 18.88
CA ALA A 130 -22.46 -31.66 18.29
C ALA A 130 -23.05 -32.54 19.41
N PRO A 131 -24.35 -32.89 19.37
CA PRO A 131 -24.90 -33.85 20.32
C PRO A 131 -24.20 -35.20 20.12
N VAL A 132 -23.57 -35.69 21.18
CA VAL A 132 -23.08 -37.07 21.25
C VAL A 132 -24.30 -37.94 21.55
N GLU A 133 -24.62 -38.86 20.64
CA GLU A 133 -25.62 -39.90 20.89
C GLU A 133 -25.10 -40.87 21.96
N SER A 134 -25.23 -40.52 23.24
CA SER A 134 -25.45 -41.41 24.39
C SER A 134 -25.10 -40.70 25.71
N GLU A 135 -26.09 -40.66 26.60
CA GLU A 135 -26.00 -40.51 28.07
C GLU A 135 -25.42 -39.20 28.66
N ILE A 136 -26.36 -38.39 29.15
CA ILE A 136 -26.35 -37.56 30.38
C ILE A 136 -24.95 -37.19 30.91
N TYR A 137 -24.45 -35.97 30.63
CA TYR A 137 -23.94 -34.96 31.59
C TYR A 137 -23.39 -33.70 30.88
N ARG A 138 -23.92 -32.54 31.33
CA ARG A 138 -23.38 -31.16 31.37
C ARG A 138 -22.75 -30.51 30.12
N ILE A 139 -23.54 -29.60 29.56
CA ILE A 139 -23.32 -28.67 28.44
C ILE A 139 -22.22 -27.63 28.76
N LEU A 140 -21.15 -27.55 27.95
CA LEU A 140 -20.31 -26.35 27.79
C LEU A 140 -19.80 -26.29 26.33
N GLY A 141 -20.37 -25.37 25.54
CA GLY A 141 -19.84 -25.04 24.20
C GLY A 141 -18.41 -24.49 24.30
N LYS A 142 -17.62 -24.64 23.23
CA LYS A 142 -16.23 -24.13 23.20
C LYS A 142 -16.25 -22.62 22.96
N THR A 143 -15.59 -21.87 23.83
CA THR A 143 -15.38 -20.43 23.67
C THR A 143 -14.02 -20.19 23.02
N VAL A 144 -14.02 -19.44 21.92
CA VAL A 144 -12.84 -19.15 21.12
C VAL A 144 -12.65 -17.65 20.98
N VAL A 145 -11.41 -17.20 21.06
CA VAL A 145 -11.00 -15.84 20.67
C VAL A 145 -9.98 -15.95 19.56
N CYS A 146 -10.04 -15.02 18.60
CA CYS A 146 -9.09 -14.97 17.49
C CYS A 146 -8.26 -13.70 17.55
N TYR A 147 -6.97 -13.82 17.24
CA TYR A 147 -6.15 -12.65 16.99
C TYR A 147 -6.40 -12.12 15.56
N PRO A 148 -6.30 -10.80 15.35
CA PRO A 148 -6.38 -10.21 14.01
C PRO A 148 -5.27 -10.71 13.08
N ILE A 149 -5.54 -10.70 11.77
CA ILE A 149 -4.60 -11.14 10.73
C ILE A 149 -3.22 -10.46 10.78
N VAL A 150 -3.11 -9.25 11.35
CA VAL A 150 -1.84 -8.53 11.53
C VAL A 150 -0.81 -9.32 12.35
N PHE A 151 -1.25 -10.28 13.18
CA PHE A 151 -0.37 -11.14 13.97
C PHE A 151 -0.07 -12.51 13.31
N ASP A 152 -0.61 -12.77 12.11
CA ASP A 152 -0.43 -14.01 11.35
C ASP A 152 0.78 -13.91 10.39
N LEU A 153 1.91 -14.50 10.80
CA LEU A 153 3.19 -14.44 10.09
C LEU A 153 3.32 -15.45 8.93
N SER A 154 2.29 -16.28 8.68
CA SER A 154 2.40 -17.37 7.69
C SER A 154 2.28 -16.91 6.23
N ASP A 155 1.55 -15.81 5.98
CA ASP A 155 1.37 -15.23 4.63
C ASP A 155 1.68 -13.72 4.54
N PHE A 156 1.93 -13.03 5.67
CA PHE A 156 2.20 -11.59 5.70
C PHE A 156 3.59 -11.33 6.31
N TYR A 157 4.62 -11.13 5.47
CA TYR A 157 5.98 -10.86 5.98
C TYR A 157 6.12 -9.45 6.56
N LEU A 158 5.32 -8.49 6.12
CA LEU A 158 5.37 -7.08 6.55
C LEU A 158 5.16 -6.91 8.06
N SER A 159 4.43 -7.82 8.72
CA SER A 159 4.23 -7.81 10.17
C SER A 159 5.45 -8.24 11.00
N HIS A 160 6.55 -8.65 10.36
CA HIS A 160 7.85 -8.81 11.06
C HIS A 160 8.50 -7.47 11.38
N ASP A 161 8.18 -6.44 10.60
CA ASP A 161 8.59 -5.08 10.91
C ASP A 161 7.74 -4.55 12.05
N VAL A 162 8.38 -4.35 13.20
CA VAL A 162 7.71 -3.97 14.44
C VAL A 162 7.05 -2.59 14.35
N MET A 163 7.62 -1.66 13.59
CA MET A 163 7.04 -0.33 13.44
C MET A 163 5.78 -0.37 12.58
N LEU A 164 5.80 -1.15 11.48
CA LEU A 164 4.59 -1.41 10.68
C LEU A 164 3.53 -2.12 11.51
N LEU A 165 3.90 -3.14 12.28
CA LEU A 165 2.98 -3.87 13.16
C LEU A 165 2.29 -2.92 14.16
N ILE A 166 3.05 -2.03 14.81
CA ILE A 166 2.51 -1.03 15.73
C ILE A 166 1.51 -0.11 15.02
N ASP A 167 1.86 0.37 13.82
CA ASP A 167 0.97 1.22 13.02
C ASP A 167 -0.30 0.47 12.62
N ASP A 168 -0.20 -0.77 12.13
CA ASP A 168 -1.35 -1.58 11.75
C ASP A 168 -2.27 -1.86 12.94
N ILE A 169 -1.73 -2.07 14.14
CA ILE A 169 -2.52 -2.19 15.36
C ILE A 169 -3.26 -0.87 15.66
N LYS A 170 -2.58 0.28 15.63
CA LYS A 170 -3.21 1.59 15.84
C LYS A 170 -4.35 1.83 14.86
N ASN A 171 -4.11 1.61 13.57
CA ASN A 171 -5.08 1.78 12.50
C ASN A 171 -6.28 0.85 12.68
N THR A 172 -6.03 -0.40 13.04
CA THR A 172 -7.10 -1.37 13.28
C THR A 172 -7.98 -0.95 14.46
N LEU A 173 -7.38 -0.49 15.56
CA LEU A 173 -8.12 0.01 16.73
C LEU A 173 -8.94 1.26 16.39
N GLN A 174 -8.40 2.16 15.57
CA GLN A 174 -9.11 3.36 15.10
C GLN A 174 -10.29 2.99 14.20
N PHE A 175 -10.10 2.04 13.29
CA PHE A 175 -11.18 1.51 12.45
C PHE A 175 -12.28 0.87 13.28
N ILE A 176 -11.93 0.05 14.27
CA ILE A 176 -12.89 -0.55 15.20
C ILE A 176 -13.69 0.54 15.91
N LYS A 177 -13.03 1.56 16.48
CA LYS A 177 -13.71 2.69 17.13
C LYS A 177 -14.73 3.37 16.21
N GLN A 178 -14.40 3.56 14.94
CA GLN A 178 -15.27 4.26 13.97
C GLN A 178 -16.43 3.38 13.47
N CYS A 179 -16.17 2.09 13.25
CA CYS A 179 -17.11 1.19 12.56
C CYS A 179 -17.93 0.30 13.51
N TRP A 180 -17.58 0.21 14.80
CA TRP A 180 -18.27 -0.66 15.73
C TRP A 180 -19.66 -0.15 16.08
N LYS A 181 -20.68 -0.88 15.62
CA LYS A 181 -22.10 -0.61 15.88
C LYS A 181 -22.82 -1.78 16.53
N MET A 182 -22.08 -2.82 16.92
CA MET A 182 -22.64 -4.06 17.47
C MET A 182 -22.82 -3.95 18.99
N GLN A 183 -23.71 -4.78 19.54
CA GLN A 183 -23.91 -4.89 20.98
C GLN A 183 -22.71 -5.58 21.64
N GLY A 184 -22.30 -5.08 22.81
CA GLY A 184 -21.08 -5.50 23.49
C GLY A 184 -19.84 -4.74 23.02
N ARG A 185 -18.79 -4.74 23.85
CA ARG A 185 -17.53 -4.06 23.56
C ARG A 185 -16.65 -4.92 22.64
N PRO A 186 -15.91 -4.33 21.70
CA PRO A 186 -14.95 -5.07 20.89
C PRO A 186 -13.80 -5.59 21.75
N LEU A 187 -13.45 -6.86 21.60
CA LEU A 187 -12.34 -7.53 22.28
C LEU A 187 -11.21 -7.78 21.28
N PHE A 188 -10.10 -7.06 21.41
CA PHE A 188 -8.94 -7.17 20.53
C PHE A 188 -7.81 -7.92 21.24
N LEU A 189 -7.43 -9.08 20.69
CA LEU A 189 -6.34 -9.90 21.23
C LEU A 189 -5.00 -9.50 20.59
N VAL A 190 -4.07 -9.02 21.43
CA VAL A 190 -2.70 -8.67 21.04
C VAL A 190 -1.81 -9.88 21.30
N LEU A 191 -1.22 -10.43 20.23
CA LEU A 191 -0.23 -11.50 20.35
C LEU A 191 1.17 -10.87 20.38
N ILE A 192 1.88 -11.01 21.51
CA ILE A 192 3.26 -10.54 21.64
C ILE A 192 4.18 -11.75 21.48
N ARG A 193 5.07 -11.69 20.49
CA ARG A 193 6.08 -12.73 20.25
C ARG A 193 7.42 -12.29 20.82
N GLU A 194 8.28 -13.27 21.10
CA GLU A 194 9.60 -12.99 21.68
C GLU A 194 10.49 -12.14 20.78
N ASP A 195 10.39 -12.30 19.46
CA ASP A 195 11.13 -11.54 18.47
C ASP A 195 10.72 -10.05 18.44
N ASN A 196 9.48 -9.72 18.82
CA ASN A 196 9.01 -8.33 18.94
C ASN A 196 9.69 -7.57 20.08
N ILE A 197 10.20 -8.27 21.10
CA ILE A 197 10.76 -7.68 22.33
C ILE A 197 12.28 -7.86 22.45
N LYS A 198 12.97 -8.23 21.37
CA LYS A 198 14.44 -8.42 21.34
C LYS A 198 15.14 -7.21 20.70
N GLY A 199 16.28 -6.82 21.27
CA GLY A 199 17.19 -5.82 20.71
C GLY A 199 16.59 -4.41 20.59
N SER A 200 16.98 -3.68 19.54
CA SER A 200 16.55 -2.30 19.27
C SER A 200 15.03 -2.15 19.03
N ARG A 201 14.32 -3.25 18.75
CA ARG A 201 12.88 -3.29 18.49
C ARG A 201 12.02 -3.19 19.75
N PHE A 202 12.61 -3.37 20.93
CA PHE A 202 11.85 -3.42 22.18
C PHE A 202 11.27 -2.07 22.60
N ASN A 203 12.04 -0.98 22.49
CA ASN A 203 11.59 0.35 22.94
C ASN A 203 10.28 0.81 22.28
N PRO A 204 10.13 0.72 20.94
CA PRO A 204 8.87 1.06 20.27
C PRO A 204 7.67 0.23 20.73
N VAL A 205 7.87 -1.08 20.96
CA VAL A 205 6.83 -1.96 21.49
C VAL A 205 6.48 -1.57 22.91
N LEU A 206 7.48 -1.29 23.75
CA LEU A 206 7.29 -0.86 25.12
C LEU A 206 6.49 0.46 25.19
N ASP A 207 6.77 1.42 24.31
CA ASP A 207 6.01 2.66 24.21
C ASP A 207 4.55 2.41 23.83
N MET A 208 4.29 1.52 22.86
CA MET A 208 2.93 1.10 22.51
C MET A 208 2.22 0.44 23.71
N LEU A 209 2.88 -0.48 24.40
CA LEU A 209 2.34 -1.17 25.58
C LEU A 209 2.07 -0.19 26.73
N ALA A 210 2.93 0.82 26.92
CA ALA A 210 2.72 1.89 27.87
C ALA A 210 1.49 2.75 27.49
N SER A 211 1.28 3.06 26.22
CA SER A 211 0.05 3.72 25.74
C SER A 211 -1.21 2.90 26.01
N PHE A 212 -1.15 1.57 25.81
CA PHE A 212 -2.26 0.70 26.18
C PHE A 212 -2.57 0.75 27.68
N LYS A 213 -1.54 0.70 28.54
CA LYS A 213 -1.69 0.81 29.99
C LYS A 213 -2.24 2.17 30.43
N LYS A 214 -1.86 3.25 29.75
CA LYS A 214 -2.43 4.60 29.96
C LYS A 214 -3.90 4.70 29.53
N GLY A 215 -4.43 3.73 28.81
CA GLY A 215 -5.83 3.67 28.39
C GLY A 215 -6.17 4.48 27.14
N ASN A 216 -5.16 4.94 26.40
CA ASN A 216 -5.35 5.69 25.15
C ASN A 216 -4.20 5.44 24.17
N ILE A 217 -4.54 5.08 22.93
CA ILE A 217 -3.58 4.93 21.83
C ILE A 217 -4.16 5.58 20.57
N GLY A 218 -3.44 6.53 19.97
CA GLY A 218 -3.90 7.21 18.75
C GLY A 218 -5.29 7.85 18.87
N GLY A 219 -5.67 8.31 20.06
CA GLY A 219 -7.02 8.86 20.33
C GLY A 219 -8.13 7.80 20.48
N VAL A 220 -7.78 6.51 20.52
CA VAL A 220 -8.68 5.40 20.83
C VAL A 220 -8.57 5.06 22.31
N LYS A 221 -9.68 5.19 23.04
CA LYS A 221 -9.75 4.75 24.44
C LYS A 221 -9.70 3.23 24.48
N VAL A 222 -8.77 2.70 25.27
CA VAL A 222 -8.54 1.26 25.41
C VAL A 222 -8.58 0.85 26.87
N HIS A 223 -9.03 -0.37 27.13
CA HIS A 223 -9.05 -0.96 28.47
C HIS A 223 -8.36 -2.32 28.42
N VAL A 224 -7.18 -2.39 29.05
CA VAL A 224 -6.37 -3.60 29.13
C VAL A 224 -6.73 -4.38 30.39
N ASP A 225 -7.05 -5.66 30.25
CA ASP A 225 -7.24 -6.57 31.38
C ASP A 225 -7.03 -8.03 30.96
N ARG A 226 -7.17 -8.97 31.91
CA ARG A 226 -7.19 -10.40 31.64
C ARG A 226 -8.40 -10.77 30.80
N LEU A 227 -8.25 -11.76 29.93
CA LEU A 227 -9.33 -12.23 29.09
C LEU A 227 -10.55 -12.63 29.92
N GLN A 228 -10.35 -13.31 31.06
CA GLN A 228 -11.42 -13.73 31.97
C GLN A 228 -12.29 -12.58 32.46
N THR A 229 -11.69 -11.41 32.71
CA THR A 229 -12.41 -10.21 33.17
C THR A 229 -13.22 -9.57 32.04
N LEU A 230 -12.67 -9.57 30.82
CA LEU A 230 -13.22 -8.84 29.68
C LEU A 230 -14.43 -9.51 29.03
N ILE A 231 -14.54 -10.84 29.12
CA ILE A 231 -15.61 -11.65 28.49
C ILE A 231 -17.01 -11.15 28.82
N SER A 232 -17.23 -10.76 30.07
CA SER A 232 -18.55 -10.34 30.56
C SER A 232 -19.12 -9.14 29.80
N GLY A 233 -18.25 -8.28 29.27
CA GLY A 233 -18.62 -7.09 28.49
C GLY A 233 -18.34 -7.20 26.99
N ALA A 234 -17.76 -8.32 26.52
CA ALA A 234 -17.35 -8.51 25.15
C ALA A 234 -18.54 -8.81 24.23
N ALA A 235 -18.46 -8.38 22.97
CA ALA A 235 -19.44 -8.79 21.97
C ALA A 235 -19.25 -10.27 21.60
N VAL A 236 -20.36 -11.00 21.59
CA VAL A 236 -20.39 -12.44 21.36
C VAL A 236 -21.01 -12.76 19.99
N GLU A 237 -20.36 -13.61 19.22
CA GLU A 237 -20.87 -14.20 17.98
C GLU A 237 -21.08 -15.70 18.20
N GLN A 238 -22.32 -16.16 18.01
CA GLN A 238 -22.66 -17.58 18.06
C GLN A 238 -22.41 -18.23 16.70
N LEU A 239 -21.60 -19.29 16.69
CA LEU A 239 -21.25 -20.04 15.48
C LEU A 239 -21.87 -21.44 15.53
N ASP A 240 -23.20 -21.50 15.60
CA ASP A 240 -23.95 -22.74 15.76
C ASP A 240 -23.83 -23.69 14.56
N PHE A 241 -23.39 -23.17 13.42
CA PHE A 241 -23.11 -23.95 12.20
C PHE A 241 -21.77 -24.71 12.25
N LEU A 242 -20.87 -24.37 13.18
CA LEU A 242 -19.61 -25.07 13.39
C LEU A 242 -19.81 -26.19 14.41
N ARG A 243 -19.50 -27.44 14.02
CA ARG A 243 -19.51 -28.60 14.93
C ARG A 243 -18.09 -29.09 15.15
N VAL A 244 -17.60 -29.01 16.39
CA VAL A 244 -16.23 -29.42 16.73
C VAL A 244 -16.25 -30.81 17.38
N ASN A 245 -15.58 -31.78 16.75
CA ASN A 245 -15.26 -33.06 17.38
C ASN A 245 -13.97 -32.93 18.21
N GLU A 246 -13.89 -33.61 19.35
CA GLU A 246 -12.76 -33.50 20.30
C GLU A 246 -11.46 -34.18 19.84
N ALA A 247 -11.46 -34.84 18.68
CA ALA A 247 -10.35 -35.68 18.25
C ALA A 247 -9.20 -34.93 17.53
N GLU A 248 -9.31 -33.61 17.32
CA GLU A 248 -8.28 -32.82 16.63
C GLU A 248 -7.89 -31.55 17.43
N ASP A 249 -7.18 -31.74 18.54
CA ASP A 249 -6.36 -30.67 19.13
C ASP A 249 -5.03 -30.60 18.38
N SER A 250 -4.95 -29.69 17.41
CA SER A 250 -3.68 -29.34 16.75
C SER A 250 -2.85 -28.51 17.73
N ARG A 251 -1.91 -29.17 18.42
CA ARG A 251 -0.83 -28.51 19.15
C ARG A 251 -0.05 -27.60 18.20
N PHE A 252 0.30 -26.40 18.68
CA PHE A 252 1.13 -25.42 17.99
C PHE A 252 2.35 -26.08 17.33
N HIS A 253 2.29 -26.24 16.00
CA HIS A 253 3.45 -26.58 15.18
C HIS A 253 3.58 -25.50 14.10
N ASP A 254 4.19 -24.37 14.47
CA ASP A 254 4.65 -23.33 13.55
C ASP A 254 5.93 -23.83 12.82
N CYS A 255 5.80 -24.80 11.93
CA CYS A 255 6.88 -25.20 11.01
C CYS A 255 6.72 -24.60 9.59
N ASP A 256 5.60 -23.93 9.32
CA ASP A 256 5.26 -23.41 7.98
C ASP A 256 5.33 -21.88 7.86
N CYS A 257 5.81 -21.15 8.88
CA CYS A 257 5.87 -19.68 8.80
C CYS A 257 7.07 -19.21 7.96
N LEU A 258 6.83 -18.18 7.14
CA LEU A 258 7.77 -17.67 6.13
C LEU A 258 9.09 -17.19 6.75
N ALA A 259 9.07 -16.60 7.94
CA ALA A 259 10.31 -16.23 8.62
C ALA A 259 11.13 -17.43 9.10
N SER A 260 10.51 -18.51 9.58
CA SER A 260 11.24 -19.73 9.90
C SER A 260 11.84 -20.36 8.64
N GLN A 261 11.09 -20.36 7.53
CA GLN A 261 11.59 -20.85 6.24
C GLN A 261 12.71 -19.96 5.68
N ALA A 262 12.60 -18.64 5.80
CA ALA A 262 13.61 -17.67 5.37
C ALA A 262 14.85 -17.69 6.28
N GLN A 263 14.69 -17.88 7.59
CA GLN A 263 15.78 -18.08 8.54
C GLN A 263 16.49 -19.40 8.28
N LEU A 264 15.76 -20.48 8.01
CA LEU A 264 16.34 -21.76 7.62
C LEU A 264 17.09 -21.62 6.28
N ALA A 265 16.52 -20.95 5.29
CA ALA A 265 17.18 -20.65 4.03
C ALA A 265 18.43 -19.78 4.22
N SER A 266 18.39 -18.77 5.09
CA SER A 266 19.55 -17.94 5.47
C SER A 266 20.65 -18.76 6.15
N ILE A 267 20.29 -19.66 7.06
CA ILE A 267 21.22 -20.56 7.74
C ILE A 267 21.83 -21.55 6.74
N LEU A 268 21.04 -22.09 5.81
CA LEU A 268 21.52 -22.98 4.75
C LEU A 268 22.45 -22.25 3.78
N LEU A 269 22.10 -21.02 3.38
CA LEU A 269 22.94 -20.14 2.56
C LEU A 269 24.26 -19.77 3.25
N ARG A 270 24.24 -19.52 4.57
CA ARG A 270 25.46 -19.31 5.39
C ARG A 270 26.32 -20.57 5.50
N ARG A 271 25.73 -21.77 5.38
CA ARG A 271 26.42 -23.05 5.54
C ARG A 271 27.08 -23.55 4.26
N GLU A 272 26.56 -23.20 3.08
CA GLU A 272 27.05 -23.74 1.78
C GLU A 272 28.09 -22.87 1.06
N GLY A 273 28.49 -21.71 1.61
CA GLY A 273 29.71 -21.00 1.22
C GLY A 273 29.57 -19.87 0.17
N PRO A 274 30.69 -19.26 -0.29
CA PRO A 274 31.03 -17.89 0.10
C PRO A 274 31.20 -16.92 -1.09
N HIS A 275 30.11 -16.61 -1.81
CA HIS A 275 30.12 -15.50 -2.79
C HIS A 275 29.04 -14.43 -2.56
N LEU A 276 28.30 -14.47 -1.44
CA LEU A 276 27.17 -13.56 -1.27
C LEU A 276 26.93 -13.12 0.18
N LEU A 277 27.91 -12.44 0.78
CA LEU A 277 27.77 -11.18 1.55
C LEU A 277 28.74 -11.07 2.73
N ALA A 278 29.36 -9.88 2.79
CA ALA A 278 30.35 -9.48 3.77
C ALA A 278 29.72 -9.20 5.14
N ASN A 279 30.56 -9.40 6.15
CA ASN A 279 30.38 -9.15 7.57
C ASN A 279 29.56 -7.90 7.91
N ASP A 280 28.27 -8.07 8.22
CA ASP A 280 27.54 -7.21 9.16
C ASP A 280 26.30 -7.95 9.66
N GLU A 281 26.25 -8.20 10.96
CA GLU A 281 25.18 -8.98 11.63
C GLU A 281 23.79 -8.32 11.53
N ASN A 282 23.71 -7.07 11.09
CA ASN A 282 22.47 -6.30 10.96
C ASN A 282 21.94 -6.18 9.52
N LEU A 283 22.72 -6.54 8.49
CA LEU A 283 22.37 -6.22 7.09
C LEU A 283 21.47 -7.25 6.37
N MET A 284 21.09 -8.36 7.02
CA MET A 284 20.68 -9.57 6.28
C MET A 284 19.37 -10.23 6.73
N ALA A 285 18.46 -9.49 7.38
CA ALA A 285 17.11 -10.00 7.66
C ALA A 285 16.10 -9.58 6.58
N GLU A 286 15.94 -8.29 6.33
CA GLU A 286 14.82 -7.78 5.52
C GLU A 286 14.96 -8.05 4.01
N SER A 287 16.16 -7.88 3.44
CA SER A 287 16.43 -8.24 2.04
C SER A 287 16.24 -9.74 1.80
N VAL A 288 16.66 -10.58 2.76
CA VAL A 288 16.50 -12.05 2.70
C VAL A 288 15.03 -12.45 2.85
N VAL A 289 14.26 -11.75 3.70
CA VAL A 289 12.82 -11.98 3.84
C VAL A 289 12.07 -11.60 2.57
N ARG A 290 12.37 -10.45 1.94
CA ARG A 290 11.77 -10.09 0.64
C ARG A 290 12.17 -11.07 -0.47
N LEU A 291 13.43 -11.47 -0.52
CA LEU A 291 13.91 -12.46 -1.49
C LEU A 291 13.25 -13.83 -1.28
N ALA A 292 13.11 -14.28 -0.03
CA ALA A 292 12.42 -15.54 0.29
C ALA A 292 10.92 -15.47 -0.02
N ALA A 293 10.24 -14.37 0.32
CA ALA A 293 8.83 -14.14 -0.02
C ALA A 293 8.61 -14.17 -1.54
N SER A 294 9.54 -13.56 -2.27
CA SER A 294 9.60 -13.55 -3.72
C SER A 294 9.73 -14.96 -4.30
N LEU A 295 10.77 -15.71 -3.89
CA LEU A 295 11.05 -17.08 -4.35
C LEU A 295 9.91 -18.05 -4.04
N LEU A 296 9.21 -17.84 -2.91
CA LEU A 296 8.07 -18.65 -2.51
C LEU A 296 6.75 -18.20 -3.13
N THR A 297 6.78 -17.19 -4.02
CA THR A 297 5.59 -16.58 -4.66
C THR A 297 4.50 -16.19 -3.65
N LYS A 298 4.92 -15.79 -2.44
CA LYS A 298 4.02 -15.39 -1.36
C LYS A 298 3.50 -13.99 -1.66
N LEU A 299 2.40 -13.95 -2.41
CA LEU A 299 1.63 -12.75 -2.70
C LEU A 299 0.83 -12.36 -1.46
N VAL A 300 0.68 -11.06 -1.21
CA VAL A 300 -0.17 -10.58 -0.11
C VAL A 300 -1.61 -11.04 -0.35
N ASP A 301 -2.17 -11.77 0.61
CA ASP A 301 -3.47 -12.47 0.51
C ASP A 301 -4.65 -11.60 0.03
N SER A 302 -4.56 -10.27 0.18
CA SER A 302 -5.56 -9.35 -0.37
C SER A 302 -5.04 -7.91 -0.52
N LEU A 303 -4.59 -7.54 -1.72
CA LEU A 303 -4.38 -6.14 -2.14
C LEU A 303 -5.70 -5.37 -2.36
N ALA A 304 -6.83 -6.07 -2.39
CA ALA A 304 -8.13 -5.50 -2.76
C ALA A 304 -8.55 -4.28 -1.92
N PRO A 305 -8.35 -4.21 -0.59
CA PRO A 305 -8.65 -3.01 0.20
C PRO A 305 -7.83 -1.80 -0.25
N SER A 306 -6.53 -1.97 -0.48
CA SER A 306 -5.64 -0.90 -0.93
C SER A 306 -5.98 -0.43 -2.35
N ILE A 307 -6.28 -1.36 -3.26
CA ILE A 307 -6.75 -1.03 -4.61
C ILE A 307 -8.09 -0.30 -4.55
N THR A 308 -9.03 -0.77 -3.72
CA THR A 308 -10.33 -0.11 -3.54
C THR A 308 -10.16 1.30 -3.02
N SER A 309 -9.28 1.50 -2.03
CA SER A 309 -8.92 2.82 -1.51
C SER A 309 -8.42 3.74 -2.63
N VAL A 310 -7.49 3.28 -3.45
CA VAL A 310 -6.96 4.04 -4.59
C VAL A 310 -8.04 4.39 -5.62
N LEU A 311 -8.88 3.41 -5.98
CA LEU A 311 -9.95 3.58 -6.97
C LEU A 311 -11.06 4.51 -6.49
N VAL A 312 -11.45 4.42 -5.21
CA VAL A 312 -12.46 5.31 -4.59
C VAL A 312 -11.99 6.77 -4.62
N HIS A 313 -10.67 7.01 -4.52
CA HIS A 313 -10.09 8.34 -4.64
C HIS A 313 -9.83 8.76 -6.11
N GLY A 314 -10.50 8.10 -7.07
CA GLY A 314 -10.51 8.46 -8.48
C GLY A 314 -9.19 8.18 -9.22
N LYS A 315 -8.25 7.47 -8.60
CA LYS A 315 -6.97 7.12 -9.23
C LYS A 315 -7.16 5.80 -9.98
N GLN A 316 -7.26 5.87 -11.30
CA GLN A 316 -7.36 4.68 -12.15
C GLN A 316 -5.97 4.16 -12.58
N GLY A 317 -5.86 2.87 -12.89
CA GLY A 317 -4.69 2.30 -13.59
C GLY A 317 -3.72 1.45 -12.77
N ILE A 318 -4.00 1.16 -11.50
CA ILE A 318 -3.26 0.13 -10.76
C ILE A 318 -3.90 -1.24 -11.04
N ILE A 319 -3.46 -1.92 -12.10
CA ILE A 319 -3.92 -3.27 -12.42
C ILE A 319 -2.80 -4.29 -12.21
N TYR A 320 -3.13 -5.34 -11.47
CA TYR A 320 -2.34 -6.51 -11.09
C TYR A 320 -1.52 -7.14 -12.24
N SER A 321 -1.92 -6.92 -13.50
CA SER A 321 -1.22 -7.43 -14.69
C SER A 321 0.14 -6.80 -14.95
N LYS A 322 0.55 -5.76 -14.19
CA LYS A 322 1.81 -5.01 -14.39
C LYS A 322 2.86 -5.19 -13.28
N CYS A 323 2.63 -6.03 -12.27
CA CYS A 323 3.74 -6.51 -11.42
C CYS A 323 4.61 -7.44 -12.30
N SER A 324 5.45 -6.81 -13.12
CA SER A 324 6.18 -7.50 -14.17
C SER A 324 7.41 -8.18 -13.56
N PRO A 325 7.60 -9.49 -13.74
CA PRO A 325 8.85 -10.16 -13.38
C PRO A 325 10.04 -9.68 -14.24
N ALA A 326 9.82 -8.82 -15.25
CA ALA A 326 10.87 -8.29 -16.12
C ALA A 326 11.94 -7.45 -15.39
N GLY A 327 11.66 -6.96 -14.18
CA GLY A 327 12.60 -6.24 -13.32
C GLY A 327 13.32 -7.10 -12.27
N GLY A 328 13.06 -8.41 -12.26
CA GLY A 328 13.51 -9.34 -11.21
C GLY A 328 12.44 -9.59 -10.15
N GLU A 329 12.52 -10.75 -9.50
CA GLU A 329 11.46 -11.24 -8.62
C GLU A 329 11.25 -10.33 -7.38
N GLN A 330 12.31 -9.69 -6.88
CA GLN A 330 12.28 -8.75 -5.76
C GLN A 330 11.47 -7.47 -6.05
N GLU A 331 11.39 -7.04 -7.32
CA GLU A 331 10.64 -5.83 -7.68
C GLU A 331 9.13 -6.04 -7.52
N ALA A 332 8.63 -7.23 -7.84
CA ALA A 332 7.20 -7.55 -7.69
C ALA A 332 6.75 -7.50 -6.22
N VAL A 333 7.61 -7.90 -5.28
CA VAL A 333 7.33 -7.84 -3.83
C VAL A 333 7.31 -6.38 -3.35
N LEU A 334 8.31 -5.58 -3.74
CA LEU A 334 8.35 -4.15 -3.40
C LEU A 334 7.14 -3.40 -3.97
N GLN A 335 6.72 -3.70 -5.20
CA GLN A 335 5.55 -3.05 -5.81
C GLN A 335 4.25 -3.35 -5.05
N GLN A 336 4.08 -4.58 -4.52
CA GLN A 336 2.94 -4.94 -3.68
C GLN A 336 2.96 -4.21 -2.34
N GLU A 337 4.13 -4.15 -1.71
CA GLU A 337 4.36 -3.40 -0.47
C GLU A 337 4.03 -1.92 -0.65
N LEU A 338 4.53 -1.30 -1.73
CA LEU A 338 4.19 0.07 -2.08
C LEU A 338 2.70 0.26 -2.34
N LEU A 339 2.02 -0.69 -2.98
CA LEU A 339 0.58 -0.59 -3.19
C LEU A 339 -0.19 -0.60 -1.86
N ILE A 340 0.24 -1.41 -0.90
CA ILE A 340 -0.36 -1.46 0.43
C ILE A 340 -0.17 -0.11 1.13
N HIS A 341 1.06 0.39 1.15
CA HIS A 341 1.39 1.69 1.74
C HIS A 341 0.64 2.83 1.05
N ILE A 342 0.62 2.90 -0.27
CA ILE A 342 -0.14 3.89 -1.04
C ILE A 342 -1.62 3.82 -0.69
N GLY A 343 -2.21 2.63 -0.64
CA GLY A 343 -3.62 2.44 -0.29
C GLY A 343 -3.93 2.93 1.13
N TRP A 344 -2.99 2.78 2.06
CA TRP A 344 -3.09 3.33 3.40
C TRP A 344 -2.93 4.86 3.42
N ILE A 345 -1.90 5.39 2.78
CA ILE A 345 -1.60 6.84 2.76
C ILE A 345 -2.74 7.59 2.09
N ILE A 346 -3.27 7.12 0.96
CA ILE A 346 -4.34 7.85 0.25
C ILE A 346 -5.64 7.90 1.05
N SER A 347 -5.91 6.90 1.89
CA SER A 347 -7.06 6.90 2.81
C SER A 347 -6.90 7.84 3.99
N ASN A 348 -5.67 8.01 4.51
CA ASN A 348 -5.42 8.80 5.72
C ASN A 348 -4.98 10.24 5.41
N ASN A 349 -4.29 10.44 4.29
CA ASN A 349 -3.65 11.66 3.83
C ASN A 349 -3.87 11.87 2.31
N PRO A 350 -5.12 11.99 1.84
CA PRO A 350 -5.44 12.12 0.42
C PRO A 350 -4.80 13.35 -0.25
N GLU A 351 -4.53 14.40 0.53
CA GLU A 351 -3.88 15.64 0.08
C GLU A 351 -2.48 15.42 -0.52
N LEU A 352 -1.76 14.37 -0.10
CA LEU A 352 -0.44 14.03 -0.63
C LEU A 352 -0.48 13.58 -2.09
N PHE A 353 -1.64 13.11 -2.55
CA PHE A 353 -1.88 12.68 -3.93
C PHE A 353 -2.62 13.74 -4.76
N ARG A 354 -2.72 14.98 -4.26
CA ARG A 354 -3.30 16.08 -5.00
C ARG A 354 -2.47 16.34 -6.26
N CYS A 355 -3.16 16.66 -7.36
CA CYS A 355 -2.57 16.90 -8.68
C CYS A 355 -1.76 15.75 -9.29
N MET A 356 -1.97 14.52 -8.85
CA MET A 356 -1.53 13.31 -9.54
C MET A 356 -2.76 12.64 -10.16
N LEU A 357 -2.85 12.48 -11.47
CA LEU A 357 -4.04 11.84 -12.07
C LEU A 357 -3.98 10.32 -11.94
N LYS A 358 -2.85 9.72 -12.32
CA LYS A 358 -2.57 8.29 -12.20
C LYS A 358 -1.48 8.01 -11.16
N ILE A 359 -1.56 6.82 -10.56
CA ILE A 359 -0.48 6.29 -9.73
C ILE A 359 0.28 5.25 -10.55
N ARG A 360 1.59 5.49 -10.77
CA ARG A 360 2.47 4.60 -11.54
C ARG A 360 3.60 4.12 -10.63
N ILE A 361 3.45 2.90 -10.08
CA ILE A 361 4.36 2.37 -9.06
C ILE A 361 5.83 2.39 -9.51
N GLY A 362 6.14 2.00 -10.75
CA GLY A 362 7.52 2.03 -11.24
C GLY A 362 8.16 3.42 -11.21
N TRP A 363 7.41 4.48 -11.51
CA TRP A 363 7.93 5.85 -11.41
C TRP A 363 8.00 6.35 -9.96
N ILE A 364 7.15 5.85 -9.07
CA ILE A 364 7.28 6.10 -7.63
C ILE A 364 8.57 5.46 -7.10
N VAL A 365 8.87 4.21 -7.48
CA VAL A 365 10.15 3.56 -7.18
C VAL A 365 11.32 4.40 -7.69
N GLN A 366 11.22 4.95 -8.90
CA GLN A 366 12.24 5.84 -9.43
C GLN A 366 12.40 7.12 -8.58
N ALA A 367 11.31 7.76 -8.18
CA ALA A 367 11.33 8.92 -7.29
C ALA A 367 11.96 8.59 -5.92
N MET A 368 11.66 7.41 -5.36
CA MET A 368 12.28 6.92 -4.12
C MET A 368 13.78 6.67 -4.28
N LYS A 369 14.24 6.13 -5.41
CA LYS A 369 15.67 6.01 -5.73
C LYS A 369 16.36 7.37 -5.83
N HIS A 370 15.71 8.37 -6.43
CA HIS A 370 16.22 9.75 -6.44
C HIS A 370 16.34 10.31 -5.02
N GLU A 371 15.32 10.13 -4.19
CA GLU A 371 15.34 10.58 -2.80
C GLU A 371 16.46 9.92 -1.97
N LEU A 372 16.73 8.62 -2.17
CA LEU A 372 17.86 7.95 -1.53
C LEU A 372 19.21 8.52 -1.97
N LYS A 373 19.37 8.87 -3.25
CA LYS A 373 20.57 9.56 -3.74
C LYS A 373 20.74 10.93 -3.11
N ILE A 374 19.65 11.69 -2.98
CA ILE A 374 19.66 13.00 -2.33
C ILE A 374 20.11 12.89 -0.87
N ARG A 375 19.64 11.87 -0.14
CA ARG A 375 20.04 11.62 1.25
C ARG A 375 21.50 11.19 1.38
N ALA A 376 22.00 10.44 0.41
CA ALA A 376 23.37 9.95 0.43
C ALA A 376 24.39 11.05 0.12
N GLY A 377 24.01 12.08 -0.66
CA GLY A 377 24.93 13.13 -1.08
C GLY A 377 26.08 12.54 -1.91
N ASP A 378 27.32 12.72 -1.45
CA ASP A 378 28.51 12.18 -2.11
C ASP A 378 28.77 10.69 -1.80
N MET A 379 28.03 10.11 -0.85
CA MET A 379 28.16 8.70 -0.47
C MET A 379 27.35 7.80 -1.43
N PRO A 380 27.70 6.50 -1.56
CA PRO A 380 26.90 5.57 -2.33
C PRO A 380 25.49 5.44 -1.72
N SER A 381 24.45 5.64 -2.55
CA SER A 381 23.07 5.51 -2.08
C SER A 381 22.75 4.07 -1.71
N GLN A 382 22.09 3.88 -0.56
CA GLN A 382 21.57 2.58 -0.15
C GLN A 382 20.61 2.02 -1.20
N ASP A 383 20.63 0.70 -1.40
CA ASP A 383 19.69 0.04 -2.29
C ASP A 383 18.29 -0.03 -1.65
N ILE A 384 17.27 0.36 -2.41
CA ILE A 384 15.86 0.38 -1.97
C ILE A 384 15.39 -1.00 -1.50
N TYR A 385 15.91 -2.09 -2.11
CA TYR A 385 15.54 -3.45 -1.76
C TYR A 385 16.08 -3.90 -0.39
N GLN A 386 17.03 -3.16 0.18
CA GLN A 386 17.64 -3.44 1.49
C GLN A 386 16.94 -2.71 2.65
N LEU A 387 16.03 -1.77 2.36
CA LEU A 387 15.30 -1.02 3.38
C LEU A 387 14.33 -1.89 4.17
N SER A 388 14.07 -1.62 5.45
CA SER A 388 12.97 -2.30 6.14
C SER A 388 11.60 -1.87 5.57
N PRO A 389 10.53 -2.67 5.75
CA PRO A 389 9.20 -2.26 5.33
C PRO A 389 8.71 -0.91 5.86
N SER A 390 9.11 -0.54 7.08
CA SER A 390 8.85 0.77 7.66
C SER A 390 9.67 1.87 7.02
N ASP A 391 10.95 1.61 6.70
CA ASP A 391 11.78 2.57 5.99
C ASP A 391 11.26 2.83 4.57
N VAL A 392 10.74 1.80 3.89
CA VAL A 392 10.06 1.95 2.58
C VAL A 392 8.83 2.83 2.72
N LYS A 393 7.99 2.60 3.75
CA LYS A 393 6.81 3.45 4.03
C LYS A 393 7.22 4.90 4.30
N GLN A 394 8.25 5.11 5.12
CA GLN A 394 8.72 6.45 5.47
C GLN A 394 9.32 7.17 4.25
N LEU A 395 10.16 6.49 3.47
CA LEU A 395 10.72 7.02 2.23
C LEU A 395 9.61 7.40 1.23
N LEU A 396 8.57 6.57 1.10
CA LEU A 396 7.42 6.89 0.27
C LEU A 396 6.69 8.15 0.75
N MET A 397 6.48 8.30 2.07
CA MET A 397 5.88 9.51 2.65
C MET A 397 6.71 10.76 2.34
N ASP A 398 8.03 10.66 2.50
CA ASP A 398 8.95 11.78 2.25
C ASP A 398 9.00 12.18 0.76
N VAL A 399 8.90 11.20 -0.15
CA VAL A 399 8.78 11.44 -1.60
C VAL A 399 7.46 12.13 -1.94
N LEU A 400 6.36 11.69 -1.32
CA LEU A 400 5.04 12.26 -1.58
C LEU A 400 4.86 13.67 -0.99
N GLN A 401 5.69 14.09 -0.03
CA GLN A 401 5.60 15.41 0.60
C GLN A 401 6.44 16.47 -0.16
N PRO A 402 5.81 17.47 -0.80
CA PRO A 402 6.54 18.49 -1.56
C PRO A 402 7.16 19.59 -0.68
N GLN A 403 6.63 19.82 0.53
CA GLN A 403 6.97 20.98 1.37
C GLN A 403 8.11 20.75 2.37
N LEU A 404 8.39 19.50 2.75
CA LEU A 404 9.13 19.19 3.99
C LEU A 404 10.65 19.09 3.81
N THR A 405 11.13 19.09 2.58
CA THR A 405 12.55 18.89 2.29
C THR A 405 13.12 20.13 1.61
N SER A 406 14.21 20.66 2.15
CA SER A 406 15.07 21.70 1.55
C SER A 406 15.78 21.18 0.29
N ARG A 407 15.02 20.72 -0.70
CA ARG A 407 15.50 20.18 -1.98
C ARG A 407 15.89 21.32 -2.93
N SER A 408 16.96 21.09 -3.68
CA SER A 408 17.30 21.89 -4.86
C SER A 408 16.17 21.82 -5.90
N TRP A 409 16.12 22.76 -6.84
CA TRP A 409 15.08 22.77 -7.87
C TRP A 409 15.18 21.57 -8.81
N LEU A 410 16.40 21.13 -9.13
CA LEU A 410 16.62 19.90 -9.90
C LEU A 410 15.98 18.69 -9.20
N ASN A 411 16.23 18.53 -7.91
CA ASN A 411 15.71 17.43 -7.11
C ASN A 411 14.18 17.44 -7.04
N ARG A 412 13.57 18.64 -6.90
CA ARG A 412 12.10 18.80 -6.94
C ARG A 412 11.54 18.37 -8.29
N ARG A 413 12.13 18.85 -9.38
CA ARG A 413 11.70 18.51 -10.75
C ARG A 413 11.85 17.01 -11.05
N GLN A 414 12.92 16.37 -10.58
CA GLN A 414 13.11 14.92 -10.73
C GLN A 414 12.03 14.11 -10.00
N ILE A 415 11.70 14.49 -8.77
CA ILE A 415 10.67 13.82 -7.96
C ILE A 415 9.28 14.08 -8.55
N ASP A 416 8.87 15.34 -8.75
CA ASP A 416 7.54 15.66 -9.24
C ASP A 416 7.34 15.17 -10.68
N GLY A 417 8.38 15.17 -11.52
CA GLY A 417 8.35 14.60 -12.86
C GLY A 417 8.17 13.09 -12.88
N SER A 418 8.76 12.39 -11.92
CA SER A 418 8.57 10.96 -11.72
C SER A 418 7.16 10.67 -11.21
N LEU A 419 6.66 11.45 -10.25
CA LEU A 419 5.29 11.34 -9.74
C LEU A 419 4.21 11.76 -10.74
N ASN A 420 4.60 12.39 -11.86
CA ASN A 420 3.71 13.07 -12.80
C ASN A 420 2.77 14.07 -12.11
N ARG A 421 3.31 14.78 -11.11
CA ARG A 421 2.56 15.77 -10.35
C ARG A 421 2.51 17.08 -11.14
N THR A 422 1.32 17.61 -11.36
CA THR A 422 1.12 18.86 -12.12
C THR A 422 0.64 20.00 -11.21
N PRO A 423 0.71 21.26 -11.64
CA PRO A 423 0.05 22.35 -10.94
C PRO A 423 -1.49 22.21 -10.94
N PRO A 424 -2.21 22.85 -9.99
CA PRO A 424 -3.68 22.89 -10.00
C PRO A 424 -4.22 23.53 -11.29
N GLY A 425 -5.28 22.96 -11.86
CA GLY A 425 -5.88 23.45 -13.12
C GLY A 425 -5.02 23.21 -14.36
N PHE A 426 -3.98 22.38 -14.27
CA PHE A 426 -3.07 22.11 -15.40
C PHE A 426 -3.81 21.63 -16.65
N TYR A 427 -4.69 20.64 -16.53
CA TYR A 427 -5.42 20.10 -17.69
C TYR A 427 -6.34 21.14 -18.32
N ASP A 428 -7.09 21.90 -17.52
CA ASP A 428 -7.94 23.00 -18.00
C ASP A 428 -7.12 24.03 -18.81
N ARG A 429 -5.90 24.33 -18.34
CA ARG A 429 -4.97 25.22 -19.05
C ARG A 429 -4.47 24.62 -20.36
N VAL A 430 -4.17 23.32 -20.40
CA VAL A 430 -3.79 22.64 -21.65
C VAL A 430 -4.93 22.69 -22.66
N TRP A 431 -6.18 22.55 -22.21
CA TRP A 431 -7.35 22.73 -23.07
C TRP A 431 -7.40 24.15 -23.66
N GLN A 432 -7.24 25.19 -22.83
CA GLN A 432 -7.21 26.58 -23.29
C GLN A 432 -6.09 26.87 -24.28
N ILE A 433 -4.91 26.24 -24.11
CA ILE A 433 -3.84 26.32 -25.10
C ILE A 433 -4.28 25.66 -26.41
N LEU A 434 -4.95 24.50 -26.32
CA LEU A 434 -5.42 23.76 -27.47
C LEU A 434 -6.43 24.58 -28.29
N GLU A 435 -7.33 25.33 -27.65
CA GLU A 435 -8.26 26.26 -28.31
C GLU A 435 -7.56 27.33 -29.17
N ARG A 436 -6.32 27.69 -28.82
CA ARG A 436 -5.54 28.76 -29.47
C ARG A 436 -4.38 28.22 -30.32
N THR A 437 -4.36 26.92 -30.58
CA THR A 437 -3.34 26.23 -31.39
C THR A 437 -4.01 25.38 -32.47
N PRO A 438 -4.41 25.97 -33.62
CA PRO A 438 -5.14 25.27 -34.68
C PRO A 438 -4.47 23.97 -35.16
N HIS A 439 -3.14 23.94 -35.16
CA HIS A 439 -2.33 22.81 -35.60
C HIS A 439 -1.88 21.88 -34.46
N GLY A 440 -2.37 22.10 -33.24
CA GLY A 440 -2.08 21.29 -32.06
C GLY A 440 -0.69 21.51 -31.44
N ILE A 441 -0.35 20.64 -30.50
CA ILE A 441 0.85 20.70 -29.67
C ILE A 441 1.73 19.48 -29.97
N LEU A 442 3.04 19.66 -30.06
CA LEU A 442 4.02 18.61 -30.30
C LEU A 442 5.00 18.53 -29.13
N VAL A 443 5.21 17.33 -28.59
CA VAL A 443 6.16 17.06 -27.51
C VAL A 443 6.76 15.66 -27.64
N ALA A 444 8.09 15.57 -27.56
CA ALA A 444 8.87 14.34 -27.72
C ALA A 444 8.45 13.52 -28.96
N GLY A 445 8.10 14.22 -30.05
CA GLY A 445 7.63 13.62 -31.31
C GLY A 445 6.17 13.14 -31.30
N ILE A 446 5.45 13.23 -30.18
CA ILE A 446 4.03 12.91 -30.08
C ILE A 446 3.20 14.18 -30.32
N HIS A 447 2.23 14.07 -31.21
CA HIS A 447 1.33 15.17 -31.59
C HIS A 447 0.00 15.05 -30.87
N LEU A 448 -0.37 16.09 -30.12
CA LEU A 448 -1.70 16.30 -29.55
C LEU A 448 -2.47 17.25 -30.49
N PRO A 449 -3.35 16.74 -31.36
CA PRO A 449 -4.05 17.56 -32.33
C PRO A 449 -5.16 18.38 -31.67
N GLN A 450 -5.47 19.56 -32.22
CA GLN A 450 -6.62 20.36 -31.78
C GLN A 450 -7.93 19.67 -32.14
N GLN A 451 -8.08 19.28 -33.41
CA GLN A 451 -9.21 18.49 -33.90
C GLN A 451 -8.74 17.08 -34.20
N PRO A 452 -9.51 16.03 -33.84
CA PRO A 452 -10.88 16.09 -33.33
C PRO A 452 -10.97 16.24 -31.79
N THR A 453 -9.87 16.50 -31.07
CA THR A 453 -9.85 16.55 -29.60
C THR A 453 -10.90 17.50 -29.02
N LEU A 454 -11.02 18.73 -29.56
CA LEU A 454 -12.01 19.71 -29.10
C LEU A 454 -13.44 19.39 -29.55
N SER A 455 -13.63 18.60 -30.62
CA SER A 455 -14.97 18.17 -31.06
C SER A 455 -15.47 16.93 -30.32
N ASP A 456 -14.56 16.03 -29.96
CA ASP A 456 -14.89 14.69 -29.45
C ASP A 456 -14.87 14.61 -27.92
N MET A 457 -14.25 15.58 -27.24
CA MET A 457 -14.08 15.60 -25.79
C MET A 457 -14.55 16.92 -25.18
N THR A 458 -14.56 17.02 -23.85
CA THR A 458 -14.79 18.29 -23.14
C THR A 458 -13.70 18.58 -22.12
N MET A 459 -13.50 19.86 -21.77
CA MET A 459 -12.44 20.34 -20.88
C MET A 459 -12.38 19.60 -19.53
N TYR A 460 -13.55 19.34 -18.93
CA TYR A 460 -13.65 18.77 -17.58
C TYR A 460 -13.71 17.24 -17.55
N GLU A 461 -13.63 16.60 -18.71
CA GLU A 461 -13.68 15.14 -18.81
C GLU A 461 -12.33 14.49 -18.51
N MET A 462 -12.41 13.33 -17.85
CA MET A 462 -11.25 12.50 -17.55
C MET A 462 -10.51 12.08 -18.83
N ASN A 463 -11.22 11.81 -19.93
CA ASN A 463 -10.62 11.34 -21.19
C ASN A 463 -9.58 12.32 -21.75
N PHE A 464 -9.87 13.61 -21.72
CA PHE A 464 -8.93 14.64 -22.15
C PHE A 464 -7.69 14.67 -21.24
N SER A 465 -7.89 14.63 -19.92
CA SER A 465 -6.78 14.59 -18.96
C SER A 465 -5.87 13.37 -19.17
N LEU A 466 -6.47 12.21 -19.47
CA LEU A 466 -5.76 10.97 -19.77
C LEU A 466 -4.96 11.06 -21.08
N LEU A 467 -5.49 11.73 -22.11
CA LEU A 467 -4.82 11.97 -23.39
C LEU A 467 -3.60 12.89 -23.23
N VAL A 468 -3.73 13.97 -22.46
CA VAL A 468 -2.62 14.88 -22.14
C VAL A 468 -1.51 14.13 -21.39
N GLU A 469 -1.85 13.31 -20.40
CA GLU A 469 -0.86 12.48 -19.70
C GLU A 469 -0.15 11.49 -20.62
N ASP A 470 -0.86 10.84 -21.55
CA ASP A 470 -0.28 9.89 -22.49
C ASP A 470 0.69 10.58 -23.45
N THR A 471 0.35 11.80 -23.88
CA THR A 471 1.21 12.65 -24.70
C THR A 471 2.52 12.96 -23.95
N LEU A 472 2.44 13.38 -22.68
CA LEU A 472 3.61 13.72 -21.85
C LEU A 472 4.42 12.51 -21.34
N GLN A 473 3.84 11.31 -21.37
CA GLN A 473 4.51 10.08 -20.94
C GLN A 473 5.72 9.74 -21.81
N SER A 474 5.72 10.14 -23.08
CA SER A 474 6.83 9.97 -24.03
C SER A 474 8.12 10.66 -23.58
N VAL A 475 8.00 11.70 -22.73
CA VAL A 475 9.16 12.37 -22.15
C VAL A 475 9.85 11.46 -21.14
N VAL A 476 11.08 11.04 -21.46
CA VAL A 476 11.84 10.04 -20.70
C VAL A 476 12.41 10.62 -19.40
N LEU A 477 12.96 11.84 -19.43
CA LEU A 477 13.63 12.46 -18.28
C LEU A 477 12.61 13.17 -17.38
N PRO A 478 12.51 12.80 -16.08
CA PRO A 478 11.58 13.42 -15.14
C PRO A 478 11.70 14.94 -15.02
N GLU A 479 12.93 15.45 -14.91
CA GLU A 479 13.22 16.87 -14.79
C GLU A 479 12.82 17.66 -16.05
N TYR A 480 13.04 17.07 -17.23
CA TYR A 480 12.61 17.67 -18.50
C TYR A 480 11.08 17.66 -18.61
N ARG A 481 10.41 16.59 -18.16
CA ARG A 481 8.94 16.54 -18.11
C ARG A 481 8.37 17.69 -17.28
N GLN A 482 8.99 18.03 -16.14
CA GLN A 482 8.57 19.19 -15.35
C GLN A 482 8.82 20.52 -16.06
N ILE A 483 9.93 20.68 -16.79
CA ILE A 483 10.13 21.87 -17.64
C ILE A 483 9.03 22.00 -18.69
N ILE A 484 8.58 20.90 -19.30
CA ILE A 484 7.47 20.91 -20.25
C ILE A 484 6.14 21.31 -19.57
N VAL A 485 5.88 20.78 -18.37
CA VAL A 485 4.69 21.15 -17.58
C VAL A 485 4.73 22.65 -17.24
N GLU A 486 5.88 23.16 -16.78
CA GLU A 486 6.08 24.59 -16.50
C GLU A 486 5.93 25.45 -17.76
N LEU A 487 6.46 25.00 -18.91
CA LEU A 487 6.31 25.69 -20.19
C LEU A 487 4.84 25.79 -20.59
N LEU A 488 4.06 24.71 -20.49
CA LEU A 488 2.62 24.75 -20.78
C LEU A 488 1.90 25.75 -19.87
N MET A 489 2.27 25.81 -18.59
CA MET A 489 1.71 26.83 -17.68
C MET A 489 2.06 28.25 -18.12
N VAL A 490 3.29 28.49 -18.58
CA VAL A 490 3.73 29.78 -19.13
C VAL A 490 2.95 30.13 -20.41
N VAL A 491 2.81 29.19 -21.35
CA VAL A 491 2.05 29.38 -22.59
C VAL A 491 0.61 29.76 -22.28
N SER A 492 -0.05 29.05 -21.36
CA SER A 492 -1.41 29.36 -20.91
C SER A 492 -1.50 30.79 -20.37
N ILE A 493 -0.57 31.22 -19.50
CA ILE A 493 -0.59 32.59 -18.94
C ILE A 493 -0.36 33.65 -20.03
N VAL A 494 0.53 33.39 -20.99
CA VAL A 494 0.78 34.32 -22.11
C VAL A 494 -0.46 34.45 -22.99
N LEU A 495 -1.12 33.36 -23.35
CA LEU A 495 -2.34 33.38 -24.16
C LEU A 495 -3.55 33.99 -23.43
N GLU A 496 -3.66 33.77 -22.11
CA GLU A 496 -4.71 34.37 -21.27
C GLU A 496 -4.55 35.89 -21.19
N ARG A 497 -3.31 36.39 -21.14
CA ARG A 497 -3.02 37.83 -21.10
C ARG A 497 -3.11 38.52 -22.46
N ASN A 498 -3.05 37.78 -23.56
CA ASN A 498 -3.06 38.30 -24.93
C ASN A 498 -4.11 37.53 -25.76
N PRO A 499 -5.42 37.81 -25.55
CA PRO A 499 -6.52 37.10 -26.19
C PRO A 499 -6.52 37.18 -27.73
N GLU A 500 -5.81 38.14 -28.31
CA GLU A 500 -5.63 38.32 -29.75
C GLU A 500 -4.57 37.41 -30.38
N LEU A 501 -3.66 36.81 -29.59
CA LEU A 501 -2.57 36.00 -30.11
C LEU A 501 -2.96 34.53 -30.27
N GLU A 502 -2.69 33.93 -31.43
CA GLU A 502 -2.81 32.49 -31.71
C GLU A 502 -1.50 31.97 -32.31
N PHE A 503 -1.24 30.67 -32.14
CA PHE A 503 -0.11 30.06 -32.84
C PHE A 503 -0.47 29.77 -34.31
N ALA A 504 0.36 30.24 -35.24
CA ALA A 504 0.15 30.02 -36.67
C ALA A 504 0.35 28.54 -37.07
N GLU A 505 1.34 27.87 -36.47
CA GLU A 505 1.73 26.49 -36.76
C GLU A 505 1.64 25.63 -35.50
N LYS A 506 1.97 24.34 -35.63
CA LYS A 506 2.05 23.42 -34.48
C LYS A 506 3.04 23.95 -33.44
N VAL A 507 2.68 23.85 -32.16
CA VAL A 507 3.54 24.30 -31.06
C VAL A 507 4.51 23.20 -30.68
N ASP A 508 5.76 23.33 -31.14
CA ASP A 508 6.86 22.44 -30.75
C ASP A 508 7.43 22.83 -29.38
N LEU A 509 7.01 22.10 -28.33
CA LEU A 509 7.47 22.35 -26.96
C LEU A 509 8.97 22.06 -26.79
N ASP A 510 9.51 21.06 -27.47
CA ASP A 510 10.95 20.74 -27.39
C ASP A 510 11.79 21.87 -28.00
N GLY A 511 11.32 22.41 -29.15
CA GLY A 511 11.91 23.57 -29.80
C GLY A 511 11.94 24.81 -28.89
N LEU A 512 10.81 25.11 -28.24
CA LEU A 512 10.70 26.21 -27.27
C LEU A 512 11.66 26.07 -26.10
N VAL A 513 11.76 24.87 -25.49
CA VAL A 513 12.69 24.63 -24.38
C VAL A 513 14.14 24.77 -24.85
N LYS A 514 14.50 24.28 -26.04
CA LYS A 514 15.85 24.43 -26.61
C LYS A 514 16.20 25.89 -26.86
N GLN A 515 15.26 26.70 -27.36
CA GLN A 515 15.45 28.14 -27.57
C GLN A 515 15.66 28.86 -26.23
N ALA A 516 14.81 28.57 -25.24
CA ALA A 516 14.94 29.12 -23.89
C ALA A 516 16.29 28.77 -23.25
N PHE A 517 16.74 27.52 -23.40
CA PHE A 517 18.04 27.08 -22.89
C PHE A 517 19.22 27.73 -23.61
N SER A 518 19.15 27.89 -24.94
CA SER A 518 20.17 28.63 -25.69
C SER A 518 20.32 30.06 -25.18
N ASP A 519 19.19 30.73 -24.90
CA ASP A 519 19.21 32.09 -24.36
C ASP A 519 19.74 32.13 -22.92
N PHE A 520 19.38 31.15 -22.09
CA PHE A 520 19.98 30.97 -20.76
C PHE A 520 21.50 30.79 -20.83
N GLN A 521 21.99 29.92 -21.72
CA GLN A 521 23.44 29.69 -21.90
C GLN A 521 24.18 30.95 -22.34
N LYS A 522 23.58 31.76 -23.22
CA LYS A 522 24.17 33.04 -23.64
C LYS A 522 24.33 34.01 -22.47
N ASP A 523 23.32 34.12 -21.61
CA ASP A 523 23.37 34.98 -20.44
C ASP A 523 24.36 34.45 -19.39
N HIS A 524 24.36 33.14 -19.15
CA HIS A 524 25.25 32.51 -18.18
C HIS A 524 26.74 32.66 -18.57
N ARG A 525 27.08 32.44 -19.86
CA ARG A 525 28.44 32.65 -20.39
C ARG A 525 28.92 34.10 -20.26
N ARG A 526 28.03 35.08 -20.26
CA ARG A 526 28.37 36.50 -20.06
C ARG A 526 28.73 36.81 -18.60
N LEU A 527 28.21 36.04 -17.65
CA LEU A 527 28.31 36.33 -16.22
C LEU A 527 29.40 35.53 -15.51
N GLU A 528 29.54 34.24 -15.83
CA GLU A 528 30.42 33.31 -15.07
C GLU A 528 31.69 32.88 -15.84
N GLY A 529 31.91 33.41 -17.04
CA GLY A 529 33.06 33.05 -17.89
C GLY A 529 32.89 31.70 -18.61
N LYS A 530 33.93 31.26 -19.36
CA LYS A 530 33.91 30.01 -20.15
C LYS A 530 33.99 28.76 -19.24
N GLY A 531 32.91 28.43 -18.55
CA GLY A 531 32.67 27.09 -18.02
C GLY A 531 32.04 26.20 -19.09
N ASN A 532 32.69 25.10 -19.46
CA ASN A 532 32.14 24.07 -20.36
C ASN A 532 31.11 23.21 -19.60
N GLN A 533 29.92 23.74 -19.34
CA GLN A 533 28.77 22.94 -18.95
C GLN A 533 27.76 22.95 -20.10
N ASP A 534 27.92 22.00 -21.03
CA ASP A 534 27.03 21.84 -22.19
C ASP A 534 25.66 21.23 -21.80
N GLY A 535 25.53 20.69 -20.59
CA GLY A 535 24.30 20.06 -20.09
C GLY A 535 23.26 21.05 -19.56
N MET A 536 21.98 20.64 -19.59
CA MET A 536 20.86 21.42 -19.04
C MET A 536 20.75 21.39 -17.51
N GLU A 537 21.69 20.76 -16.79
CA GLU A 537 21.59 20.55 -15.35
C GLU A 537 21.45 21.85 -14.54
N VAL A 538 22.26 22.87 -14.85
CA VAL A 538 22.15 24.19 -14.20
C VAL A 538 20.82 24.86 -14.51
N PHE A 539 20.33 24.70 -15.75
CA PHE A 539 19.01 25.21 -16.14
C PHE A 539 17.90 24.50 -15.35
N TYR A 540 17.97 23.18 -15.19
CA TYR A 540 17.06 22.40 -14.36
C TYR A 540 17.15 22.73 -12.87
N ASN A 541 18.30 23.21 -12.39
CA ASN A 541 18.45 23.65 -11.00
C ASN A 541 18.10 25.13 -10.77
N THR A 542 17.82 25.88 -11.84
CA THR A 542 17.43 27.29 -11.75
C THR A 542 15.96 27.40 -11.34
N GLN A 543 15.67 28.33 -10.43
CA GLN A 543 14.32 28.57 -9.91
C GLN A 543 13.29 28.90 -11.03
N PRO A 544 12.01 28.54 -10.85
CA PRO A 544 10.95 28.84 -11.81
C PRO A 544 10.59 30.32 -11.84
N THR A 545 10.62 31.02 -10.71
CA THR A 545 10.22 32.43 -10.58
C THR A 545 11.34 33.28 -9.98
N GLY A 546 11.42 34.56 -10.35
CA GLY A 546 12.42 35.50 -9.85
C GLY A 546 13.25 36.14 -10.96
N GLU A 547 14.35 36.79 -10.60
CA GLU A 547 15.28 37.36 -11.58
C GLU A 547 16.07 36.24 -12.28
N ARG A 548 16.18 36.30 -13.62
CA ARG A 548 16.83 35.28 -14.47
C ARG A 548 16.35 33.85 -14.17
N CYS A 549 15.05 33.69 -13.96
CA CYS A 549 14.43 32.42 -13.67
C CYS A 549 14.11 31.63 -14.95
N THR A 550 13.88 30.33 -14.82
CA THR A 550 13.53 29.48 -15.97
C THR A 550 12.25 29.97 -16.67
N SER A 551 11.22 30.42 -15.94
CA SER A 551 10.00 30.95 -16.57
C SER A 551 10.24 32.20 -17.43
N SER A 552 11.23 33.06 -17.11
CA SER A 552 11.53 34.23 -17.93
C SER A 552 12.09 33.84 -19.30
N TYR A 553 12.96 32.82 -19.33
CA TYR A 553 13.53 32.29 -20.57
C TYR A 553 12.48 31.57 -21.41
N LEU A 554 11.62 30.78 -20.76
CA LEU A 554 10.48 30.12 -21.42
C LEU A 554 9.49 31.15 -21.99
N THR A 555 9.13 32.17 -21.20
CA THR A 555 8.23 33.26 -21.64
C THR A 555 8.79 33.97 -22.86
N LYS A 556 10.09 34.29 -22.86
CA LYS A 556 10.76 34.93 -23.99
C LYS A 556 10.67 34.08 -25.26
N ALA A 557 10.96 32.78 -25.17
CA ALA A 557 10.86 31.86 -26.31
C ALA A 557 9.42 31.81 -26.86
N VAL A 558 8.42 31.69 -25.99
CA VAL A 558 7.00 31.66 -26.37
C VAL A 558 6.57 32.94 -27.07
N ILE A 559 6.92 34.11 -26.51
CA ILE A 559 6.57 35.41 -27.12
C ILE A 559 7.22 35.56 -28.49
N ILE A 560 8.50 35.20 -28.64
CA ILE A 560 9.17 35.25 -29.94
C ILE A 560 8.45 34.39 -30.98
N GLN A 561 8.01 33.18 -30.61
CA GLN A 561 7.29 32.30 -31.52
C GLN A 561 5.90 32.85 -31.89
N LEU A 562 5.17 33.42 -30.93
CA LEU A 562 3.85 34.03 -31.19
C LEU A 562 3.95 35.27 -32.10
N LEU A 563 4.99 36.09 -31.91
CA LEU A 563 5.22 37.30 -32.73
C LEU A 563 5.76 37.00 -34.14
N GLN A 564 6.23 35.79 -34.39
CA GLN A 564 6.59 35.34 -35.74
C GLN A 564 5.37 34.94 -36.58
N GLY A 565 4.18 34.83 -35.97
CA GLY A 565 2.92 34.60 -36.66
C GLY A 565 2.20 35.90 -37.05
N ASP A 566 1.34 35.82 -38.08
CA ASP A 566 0.52 36.95 -38.50
C ASP A 566 -0.54 37.28 -37.44
N LEU A 567 -0.64 38.56 -37.04
CA LEU A 567 -1.69 39.04 -36.14
C LEU A 567 -3.05 38.97 -36.84
N LYS A 568 -4.01 38.22 -36.27
CA LYS A 568 -5.41 38.32 -36.70
C LYS A 568 -5.99 39.62 -36.17
N HIS A 569 -6.43 40.50 -37.07
CA HIS A 569 -7.34 41.58 -36.71
C HIS A 569 -8.69 40.97 -36.26
N SER A 570 -9.10 41.28 -35.04
CA SER A 570 -10.46 40.99 -34.57
C SER A 570 -11.47 41.59 -35.55
N LYS A 571 -12.45 40.80 -35.99
CA LYS A 571 -13.54 41.28 -36.86
C LYS A 571 -14.55 42.19 -36.14
N ASP A 572 -14.32 42.50 -34.87
CA ASP A 572 -15.18 43.34 -34.04
C ASP A 572 -14.56 44.72 -33.70
N ASP A 573 -13.52 45.19 -34.40
CA ASP A 573 -13.04 46.56 -34.26
C ASP A 573 -13.81 47.51 -35.22
N PRO A 574 -14.68 48.43 -34.72
CA PRO A 574 -15.41 49.37 -35.58
C PRO A 574 -14.56 50.56 -36.06
N CYS A 575 -13.25 50.55 -35.83
CA CYS A 575 -12.40 51.72 -36.04
C CYS A 575 -11.21 51.43 -36.94
N SER A 576 -11.47 51.11 -38.20
CA SER A 576 -10.53 51.43 -39.29
C SER A 576 -10.81 52.86 -39.75
N VAL A 577 -10.00 53.82 -39.30
CA VAL A 577 -10.00 55.19 -39.84
C VAL A 577 -9.46 55.11 -41.27
N CYS A 578 -10.27 55.56 -42.22
CA CYS A 578 -9.95 55.68 -43.65
C CYS A 578 -8.88 56.74 -43.93
#